data_AF-A7J0K1-F1
#
_entry.id   AF-A7J0K1-F1
#
_cell.length_a   1.000
_cell.length_b   1.000
_cell.length_c   1.000
_cell.angle_alpha   90.00
_cell.angle_beta   90.00
_cell.angle_gamma   90.00
#
_symmetry.space_group_name_H-M   'P 1'
#
loop_
_entity.id
_entity.type
_entity.pdbx_description
1 polymer ?
#
loop_
_entity_poly.entity_id
_entity_poly.type
_entity_poly.pdbx_seq_one_letter_code
_entity_poly.pdbx_strand_id
1 'polypeptide(L)' 'MRRLGVDPACGVLDPKECTLMAVSCDAFQYGQEDTSNDRITIEWTNTPDGASKQFRREWFQGDG' A
#
# COMPACT_ATOMS: atom_id res chain seq x y z
N MET A 1 4.72 4.03 -17.60
CA MET A 1 4.19 5.09 -16.71
C MET A 1 3.45 4.39 -15.58
N ARG A 2 3.59 4.84 -14.32
CA ARG A 2 2.73 4.35 -13.22
C ARG A 2 1.53 5.29 -13.15
N ARG A 3 0.37 4.89 -13.67
CA ARG A 3 -0.83 5.73 -13.65
C ARG A 3 -1.45 5.83 -12.25
N LEU A 4 -1.21 4.84 -11.39
CA LEU A 4 -1.75 4.82 -10.02
C LEU A 4 -0.69 5.22 -9.00
N GLY A 5 -1.05 6.15 -8.11
CA GLY A 5 -0.30 6.50 -6.90
C GLY A 5 -1.12 6.21 -5.64
N VAL A 6 -0.47 5.92 -4.52
CA VAL A 6 -1.13 5.64 -3.23
C VAL A 6 -0.38 6.38 -2.12
N ASP A 7 -1.10 7.14 -1.29
CA ASP A 7 -0.53 7.88 -0.15
C ASP A 7 -1.46 7.84 1.09
N PRO A 8 -1.00 7.39 2.28
CA PRO A 8 0.30 6.76 2.51
C PRO A 8 0.41 5.40 1.83
N ALA A 9 1.57 5.09 1.26
CA ALA A 9 1.83 3.79 0.63
C ALA A 9 2.08 2.65 1.64
N CYS A 10 2.39 2.99 2.89
CA CYS A 10 2.62 2.04 3.99
C CYS A 10 2.40 2.73 5.35
N GLY A 11 2.16 1.94 6.39
CA GLY A 11 1.92 2.44 7.75
C GLY A 11 1.81 1.33 8.77
N VAL A 12 1.54 1.70 10.02
CA VAL A 12 1.27 0.77 11.12
C VAL A 12 -0.05 1.17 11.75
N LEU A 13 -0.96 0.22 11.90
CA LEU A 13 -2.25 0.42 12.55
C LEU A 13 -2.28 -0.35 13.86
N ASP A 14 -2.63 0.34 14.94
CA ASP A 14 -2.99 -0.31 16.20
C ASP A 14 -4.33 -1.05 16.05
N PRO A 15 -4.65 -2.01 16.93
CA PRO A 15 -5.94 -2.67 16.90
C PRO A 15 -7.09 -1.66 16.94
N LYS A 16 -7.99 -1.75 15.94
CA LYS A 16 -9.16 -0.87 15.74
C LYS A 16 -8.82 0.57 15.28
N GLU A 17 -7.57 0.88 14.97
CA GLU A 17 -7.23 2.12 14.29
C GLU A 17 -7.61 2.05 12.80
N CYS A 18 -7.86 3.20 12.19
CA CYS A 18 -8.13 3.33 10.76
C CYS A 18 -7.20 4.35 10.14
N THR A 19 -6.87 4.15 8.86
CA THR A 19 -6.20 5.16 8.03
C THR A 19 -7.04 5.44 6.79
N LEU A 20 -6.92 6.66 6.26
CA LEU A 20 -7.48 7.05 4.98
C LEU A 20 -6.33 7.12 3.98
N MET A 21 -6.44 6.36 2.89
CA MET A 21 -5.45 6.34 1.81
C MET A 21 -6.02 7.04 0.57
N ALA A 22 -5.25 7.97 0.02
CA ALA A 22 -5.55 8.60 -1.26
C ALA A 22 -4.98 7.73 -2.39
N VAL A 23 -5.84 7.40 -3.36
CA VAL A 23 -5.43 6.75 -4.62
C VAL A 23 -5.55 7.79 -5.73
N SER A 24 -4.43 8.17 -6.33
CA SER A 24 -4.40 9.08 -7.47
C SER A 24 -4.32 8.31 -8.79
N CYS A 25 -4.93 8.85 -9.84
CA CYS A 25 -4.83 8.34 -11.19
C CYS A 25 -4.39 9.48 -12.13
N ASP A 26 -3.23 9.36 -12.75
CA ASP A 26 -2.73 10.34 -13.72
C ASP A 26 -3.59 10.34 -14.99
N ALA A 27 -3.68 11.49 -15.66
CA ALA A 27 -4.35 11.56 -16.95
C ALA A 27 -3.63 10.69 -18.00
N PHE A 28 -4.40 9.91 -18.76
CA PHE A 28 -3.87 8.98 -19.76
C PHE A 28 -4.85 8.76 -20.92
N GLN A 29 -4.40 8.18 -22.02
CA GLN A 29 -5.24 7.96 -23.20
C GLN A 29 -5.90 6.59 -23.16
N TYR A 30 -7.09 6.50 -22.54
CA TYR A 30 -7.78 5.23 -22.29
C TYR A 30 -7.91 4.31 -23.52
N GLY A 31 -8.20 4.86 -24.71
CA GLY A 31 -8.36 4.06 -25.93
C GLY A 31 -7.07 3.54 -26.57
N GLN A 32 -5.91 3.95 -26.06
CA GLN A 32 -4.60 3.58 -26.62
C GLN A 32 -3.74 2.75 -25.65
N GLU A 33 -4.21 2.54 -24.42
CA GLU A 33 -3.48 1.85 -23.38
C GLU A 33 -4.27 0.65 -22.87
N ASP A 34 -3.58 -0.43 -22.46
CA ASP A 34 -4.21 -1.51 -21.72
C ASP A 34 -4.62 -1.02 -20.32
N THR A 35 -5.87 -1.24 -19.96
CA THR A 35 -6.44 -0.90 -18.65
C THR A 35 -6.99 -2.12 -17.92
N SER A 36 -6.91 -3.31 -18.52
CA SER A 36 -7.50 -4.53 -17.97
C SER A 36 -6.78 -5.03 -16.71
N ASN A 37 -5.50 -4.64 -16.57
CA ASN A 37 -4.57 -5.17 -15.58
C ASN A 37 -4.26 -4.22 -14.41
N ASP A 38 -4.91 -3.06 -14.32
CA ASP A 38 -4.72 -2.15 -13.18
C ASP A 38 -5.25 -2.78 -11.88
N ARG A 39 -4.40 -2.89 -10.85
CA ARG A 39 -4.72 -3.47 -9.54
C ARG A 39 -3.98 -2.71 -8.43
N ILE A 40 -4.61 -2.61 -7.27
CA ILE A 40 -3.97 -2.18 -6.02
C ILE A 40 -3.99 -3.38 -5.07
N THR A 41 -2.85 -3.68 -4.47
CA THR A 41 -2.69 -4.76 -3.50
C THR A 41 -2.35 -4.15 -2.14
N ILE A 42 -3.04 -4.59 -1.10
CA ILE A 42 -2.71 -4.25 0.29
C ILE A 42 -2.20 -5.53 0.95
N GLU A 43 -0.94 -5.50 1.38
CA GLU A 43 -0.32 -6.57 2.15
C GLU A 43 -0.13 -6.09 3.59
N TRP A 44 -0.34 -6.97 4.56
CA TRP A 44 -0.12 -6.67 5.97
C TRP A 44 0.46 -7.89 6.70
N THR A 45 1.14 -7.61 7.82
CA THR A 45 1.60 -8.61 8.78
C THR A 45 1.45 -8.03 10.19
N ASN A 46 1.43 -8.89 11.21
CA ASN A 46 1.52 -8.42 12.58
C ASN A 46 2.91 -7.81 12.81
N THR A 47 2.98 -6.74 13.60
CA THR A 47 4.28 -6.18 13.98
C THR A 47 4.98 -7.10 14.99
N PRO A 48 6.32 -7.24 14.94
CA PRO A 48 7.07 -7.95 15.98
C PRO A 48 6.84 -7.34 17.37
N ASP A 49 7.00 -8.16 18.41
CA ASP A 49 6.87 -7.71 19.81
C ASP A 49 7.79 -6.53 20.11
N GLY A 50 7.23 -5.48 20.72
CA GLY A 50 7.97 -4.27 21.10
C GLY A 50 8.37 -3.37 19.93
N ALA A 51 7.88 -3.63 18.71
CA ALA A 51 8.11 -2.75 17.57
C ALA A 51 7.57 -1.33 17.80
N SER A 52 8.34 -0.33 17.39
CA SER A 52 7.88 1.06 17.30
C SER A 52 6.78 1.20 16.23
N LYS A 53 5.89 2.18 16.38
CA LYS A 53 4.86 2.56 15.38
C LYS A 53 5.48 3.27 14.16
N GLN A 54 6.38 2.59 13.48
CA GLN A 54 7.07 3.01 12.29
C GLN A 54 7.22 1.79 11.39
N PHE A 55 6.65 1.86 10.19
CA PHE A 55 6.69 0.76 9.24
C PHE A 55 8.14 0.36 8.91
N ARG A 56 8.40 -0.95 8.84
CA ARG A 56 9.67 -1.54 8.44
C ARG A 56 9.43 -2.64 7.42
N ARG A 57 10.06 -2.56 6.25
CA ARG A 57 9.87 -3.52 5.17
C ARG A 57 10.35 -4.93 5.57
N GLU A 58 11.29 -5.00 6.51
CA GLU A 58 11.88 -6.24 6.99
C GLU A 58 10.87 -7.17 7.66
N TRP A 59 9.75 -6.65 8.18
CA TRP A 59 8.68 -7.48 8.77
C TRP A 59 8.02 -8.44 7.76
N PHE A 60 8.17 -8.17 6.47
CA PHE A 60 7.65 -9.02 5.38
C PHE A 60 8.67 -10.04 4.85
N GLN A 61 9.88 -10.09 5.43
CA GLN A 61 10.96 -10.98 4.98
C GLN A 61 11.19 -12.18 5.91
N GLY A 62 10.61 -12.16 7.11
CA GLY A 62 10.67 -13.27 8.07
C GLY A 62 9.46 -14.20 7.96
N ASP A 63 9.38 -15.15 8.88
CA ASP A 63 8.33 -16.20 8.89
C ASP A 63 6.93 -15.72 9.32
N GLY A 64 6.75 -14.41 9.54
CA GLY A 64 5.50 -13.81 10.03
C GLY A 64 5.47 -13.71 11.54
#